data_AF-A0AAU5ETI5-F1
#
_entry.id   AF-A0AAU5ETI5-F1
#
_cell.length_a   1.000
_cell.length_b   1.000
_cell.length_c   1.000
_cell.angle_alpha   90.00
_cell.angle_beta   90.00
_cell.angle_gamma   90.00
#
_symmetry.space_group_name_H-M   'P 1'
#
loop_
_entity.id
_entity.type
_entity.pdbx_description
1 polymer ?
#
loop_
_entity_poly.entity_id
_entity_poly.type
_entity_poly.pdbx_seq_one_letter_code
_entity_poly.pdbx_strand_id
1 'polypeptide(L)'
;MFEELPREGFLPDVVWQHHVATGTVTAVDRSVEPARWTAAADSADPLVTQWDDGTHQGLEQGRTASSSASAPSVVAAMLKDLDVRPGQRVLEVGTGTGWNAALLAQRLGAGAVTTIEVDPALADMARMSLERHGLGGVSVVRGDGFAGYRPGAPYDRIVATCGVRTVPAAWLEQCRPGGRIVVPWGTPFTRLEATAQLTLSQDGQSASGLFTGLVQFMSLRAQRQTEPAYGDYVTAESREKAEQSTTTLTLNESFGAEWDIGRFVLGLLIPSCTVLFDSPQDGRRPVWLCGLGADRSWACVLFRDDGDEAPSTVYQYGDRRLWDEAERAHAWWRDHGEPGLGQLGLTVDCHGQHTWLRAPSEPLPAFAGRP
;
A
#
# COMPACT_ATOMS: atom_id res chain seq x y z
N MET A 1 10.56 19.95 -13.81
CA MET A 1 9.46 18.98 -13.71
C MET A 1 8.44 19.41 -12.65
N PHE A 2 8.67 19.21 -11.35
CA PHE A 2 7.69 19.56 -10.30
C PHE A 2 7.36 21.06 -10.23
N GLU A 3 8.33 21.95 -10.50
CA GLU A 3 8.10 23.41 -10.57
C GLU A 3 7.33 23.85 -11.83
N GLU A 4 7.44 23.10 -12.93
CA GLU A 4 6.80 23.43 -14.21
C GLU A 4 5.38 22.88 -14.29
N LEU A 5 5.11 21.79 -13.57
CA LEU A 5 3.81 21.15 -13.44
C LEU A 5 3.48 21.02 -11.94
N PRO A 6 3.16 22.13 -11.24
CA PRO A 6 2.74 22.07 -9.85
C PRO A 6 1.46 21.24 -9.74
N ARG A 7 1.36 20.41 -8.68
CA ARG A 7 0.17 19.57 -8.49
C ARG A 7 -1.12 20.36 -8.39
N GLU A 8 -1.03 21.62 -7.94
CA GLU A 8 -2.13 22.58 -7.85
C GLU A 8 -3.03 22.58 -9.11
N GLY A 9 -2.42 22.59 -10.30
CA GLY A 9 -3.14 22.65 -11.58
C GLY A 9 -4.00 21.41 -11.87
N PHE A 10 -3.77 20.31 -11.15
CA PHE A 10 -4.44 19.02 -11.35
C PHE A 10 -5.48 18.72 -10.27
N LEU A 11 -5.51 19.49 -9.18
CA LEU A 11 -6.39 19.24 -8.06
C LEU A 11 -7.82 19.77 -8.30
N PRO A 12 -8.85 19.05 -7.82
CA PRO A 12 -10.22 19.55 -7.77
C PRO A 12 -10.36 20.70 -6.77
N ASP A 13 -11.51 21.40 -6.80
CA ASP A 13 -11.78 22.53 -5.90
C ASP A 13 -11.87 22.10 -4.43
N VAL A 14 -12.36 20.88 -4.15
CA VAL A 14 -12.43 20.33 -2.79
C VAL A 14 -11.39 19.22 -2.64
N VAL A 15 -10.56 19.33 -1.62
CA VAL A 15 -9.58 18.33 -1.23
C VAL A 15 -9.63 18.09 0.29
N TRP A 16 -9.24 16.90 0.73
CA TRP A 16 -9.09 16.59 2.14
C TRP A 16 -7.60 16.33 2.43
N GLN A 17 -6.97 17.28 3.11
CA GLN A 17 -5.57 17.17 3.49
C GLN A 17 -5.43 16.17 4.64
N HIS A 18 -4.62 15.13 4.43
CA HIS A 18 -4.24 14.19 5.47
C HIS A 18 -2.92 14.64 6.09
N HIS A 19 -2.97 15.22 7.28
CA HIS A 19 -1.83 15.75 8.00
C HIS A 19 -0.99 14.60 8.55
N VAL A 20 0.11 14.26 7.87
CA VAL A 20 0.92 13.06 8.20
C VAL A 20 1.42 13.10 9.65
N ALA A 21 1.73 14.29 10.17
CA ALA A 21 2.25 14.46 11.53
C ALA A 21 1.24 14.14 12.64
N THR A 22 -0.06 14.30 12.38
CA THR A 22 -1.12 14.14 13.39
C THR A 22 -2.10 13.01 13.07
N GLY A 23 -2.10 12.50 11.84
CA GLY A 23 -3.08 11.54 11.33
C GLY A 23 -4.48 12.14 11.11
N THR A 24 -4.65 13.46 11.27
CA THR A 24 -5.95 14.11 11.11
C THR A 24 -6.23 14.43 9.65
N VAL A 25 -7.50 14.37 9.25
CA VAL A 25 -7.95 14.76 7.91
C VAL A 25 -8.78 16.05 8.00
N THR A 26 -8.47 17.04 7.18
CA THR A 26 -9.24 18.29 7.11
C THR A 26 -9.62 18.63 5.67
N ALA A 27 -10.90 18.88 5.42
CA ALA A 27 -11.36 19.39 4.13
C ALA A 27 -10.97 20.85 3.92
N VAL A 28 -10.70 21.18 2.66
CA VAL A 28 -10.37 22.52 2.18
C VAL A 28 -11.04 22.73 0.82
N ASP A 29 -11.77 23.84 0.67
CA ASP A 29 -12.51 24.19 -0.54
C ASP A 29 -11.95 25.48 -1.14
N ARG A 30 -11.48 25.41 -2.39
CA ARG A 30 -10.89 26.53 -3.14
C ARG A 30 -11.86 27.71 -3.26
N SER A 31 -13.16 27.45 -3.39
CA SER A 31 -14.19 28.47 -3.58
C SER A 31 -14.50 29.26 -2.29
N VAL A 32 -14.23 28.66 -1.13
CA VAL A 32 -14.51 29.24 0.19
C VAL A 32 -13.24 29.84 0.81
N GLU A 33 -12.12 29.11 0.72
CA GLU A 33 -10.87 29.43 1.40
C GLU A 33 -9.64 29.26 0.48
N PRO A 34 -9.53 30.05 -0.61
CA PRO A 34 -8.53 29.84 -1.66
C PRO A 34 -7.07 29.89 -1.17
N ALA A 35 -6.76 30.72 -0.17
CA ALA A 35 -5.42 30.78 0.39
C ALA A 35 -5.03 29.51 1.16
N ARG A 36 -5.96 28.95 1.94
CA ARG A 36 -5.74 27.69 2.66
C ARG A 36 -5.72 26.50 1.70
N TRP A 37 -6.54 26.55 0.65
CA TRP A 37 -6.51 25.58 -0.43
C TRP A 37 -5.15 25.56 -1.15
N THR A 38 -4.61 26.73 -1.48
CA THR A 38 -3.27 26.85 -2.11
C THR A 38 -2.18 26.31 -1.17
N ALA A 39 -2.23 26.67 0.11
CA ALA A 39 -1.28 26.14 1.09
C ALA A 39 -1.36 24.61 1.23
N ALA A 40 -2.55 24.02 1.16
CA ALA A 40 -2.72 22.57 1.14
C ALA A 40 -2.13 21.98 -0.16
N ALA A 41 -2.38 22.59 -1.31
CA ALA A 41 -1.80 22.19 -2.60
C ALA A 41 -0.27 22.26 -2.61
N ASP A 42 0.35 23.20 -1.91
CA ASP A 42 1.82 23.33 -1.83
C ASP A 42 2.46 22.46 -0.72
N SER A 43 1.65 21.88 0.16
CA SER A 43 2.15 21.08 1.28
C SER A 43 2.87 19.79 0.85
N ALA A 44 3.63 19.20 1.78
CA ALA A 44 4.21 17.86 1.60
C ALA A 44 3.19 16.72 1.82
N ASP A 45 1.98 17.03 2.30
CA ASP A 45 0.98 16.05 2.67
C ASP A 45 0.26 15.47 1.44
N PRO A 46 -0.21 14.21 1.51
CA PRO A 46 -1.15 13.69 0.54
C PRO A 46 -2.52 14.37 0.69
N LEU A 47 -3.21 14.53 -0.44
CA LEU A 47 -4.53 15.15 -0.50
C LEU A 47 -5.52 14.14 -1.05
N VAL A 48 -6.48 13.70 -0.23
CA VAL A 48 -7.60 12.89 -0.71
C VAL A 48 -8.47 13.75 -1.61
N THR A 49 -8.87 13.21 -2.76
CA THR A 49 -9.65 13.88 -3.81
C THR A 49 -11.00 13.21 -4.06
N GLN A 50 -11.19 12.00 -3.54
CA GLN A 50 -12.45 11.26 -3.63
C GLN A 50 -12.60 10.31 -2.44
N TRP A 51 -13.80 10.22 -1.91
CA TRP A 51 -14.22 9.24 -0.92
C TRP A 51 -15.34 8.34 -1.48
N ASP A 52 -15.40 7.11 -0.97
CA ASP A 52 -16.49 6.15 -1.19
C ASP A 52 -16.85 5.94 -2.66
N ASP A 53 -15.82 5.81 -3.51
CA ASP A 53 -15.94 5.65 -4.97
C ASP A 53 -16.82 6.72 -5.64
N GLY A 54 -16.76 7.94 -5.11
CA GLY A 54 -17.48 9.10 -5.62
C GLY A 54 -18.92 9.21 -5.13
N THR A 55 -19.37 8.32 -4.24
CA THR A 55 -20.72 8.38 -3.65
C THR A 55 -20.80 9.37 -2.47
N HIS A 56 -19.67 9.65 -1.83
CA HIS A 56 -19.61 10.62 -0.74
C HIS A 56 -19.91 12.05 -1.24
N GLN A 57 -20.68 12.80 -0.44
CA GLN A 57 -21.05 14.19 -0.69
C GLN A 57 -20.78 14.98 0.58
N GLY A 58 -20.30 16.22 0.46
CA GLY A 58 -20.03 17.08 1.62
C GLY A 58 -18.55 17.35 1.84
N LEU A 59 -18.23 17.90 3.02
CA LEU A 59 -16.87 18.27 3.44
C LEU A 59 -16.38 17.42 4.61
N GLU A 60 -17.25 16.66 5.25
CA GLU A 60 -16.87 15.71 6.28
C GLU A 60 -15.98 14.60 5.69
N GLN A 61 -15.32 13.84 6.58
CA GLN A 61 -14.53 12.70 6.14
C GLN A 61 -15.46 11.55 5.72
N GLY A 62 -15.29 11.05 4.50
CA GLY A 62 -15.98 9.85 4.03
C GLY A 62 -15.46 8.56 4.70
N ARG A 63 -16.03 7.41 4.34
CA ARG A 63 -15.68 6.14 5.01
C ARG A 63 -14.36 5.57 4.49
N THR A 64 -14.18 5.53 3.18
CA THR A 64 -13.02 4.94 2.51
C THR A 64 -12.50 5.91 1.46
N ALA A 65 -11.25 6.37 1.60
CA ALA A 65 -10.63 7.22 0.60
C ALA A 65 -10.42 6.39 -0.69
N SER A 66 -10.90 6.90 -1.83
CA SER A 66 -10.94 6.16 -3.11
C SER A 66 -10.13 6.82 -4.22
N SER A 67 -9.73 8.09 -4.08
CA SER A 67 -8.68 8.73 -4.88
C SER A 67 -7.91 9.77 -4.08
N SER A 68 -6.62 9.97 -4.39
CA SER A 68 -5.81 11.04 -3.81
C SER A 68 -4.76 11.55 -4.79
N ALA A 69 -4.32 12.79 -4.59
CA ALA A 69 -3.01 13.24 -5.03
C ALA A 69 -1.98 12.86 -3.96
N SER A 70 -1.09 11.93 -4.31
CA SER A 70 -0.03 11.45 -3.41
C SER A 70 0.88 12.59 -2.95
N ALA A 71 1.55 12.37 -1.81
CA ALA A 71 2.59 13.27 -1.31
C ALA A 71 3.68 13.47 -2.39
N PRO A 72 4.13 14.71 -2.65
CA PRO A 72 5.12 14.97 -3.71
C PRO A 72 6.43 14.18 -3.54
N SER A 73 6.86 13.94 -2.30
CA SER A 73 8.03 13.13 -1.98
C SER A 73 7.88 11.67 -2.40
N VAL A 74 6.70 11.08 -2.23
CA VAL A 74 6.39 9.71 -2.66
C VAL A 74 6.38 9.62 -4.19
N VAL A 75 5.75 10.59 -4.86
CA VAL A 75 5.76 10.68 -6.34
C VAL A 75 7.20 10.77 -6.85
N ALA A 76 8.02 11.65 -6.28
CA ALA A 76 9.42 11.79 -6.66
C ALA A 76 10.24 10.51 -6.43
N ALA A 77 10.05 9.84 -5.29
CA ALA A 77 10.72 8.58 -4.98
C ALA A 77 10.36 7.47 -5.98
N MET A 78 9.06 7.28 -6.27
CA MET A 78 8.62 6.25 -7.20
C MET A 78 9.03 6.54 -8.65
N LEU A 79 9.02 7.80 -9.08
CA LEU A 79 9.52 8.19 -10.40
C LEU A 79 11.04 7.99 -10.53
N LYS A 80 11.79 8.19 -9.44
CA LYS A 80 13.23 7.87 -9.39
C LYS A 80 13.45 6.36 -9.51
N ASP A 81 12.69 5.56 -8.77
CA ASP A 81 12.77 4.09 -8.87
C ASP A 81 12.37 3.59 -10.25
N LEU A 82 11.39 4.24 -10.89
CA LEU A 82 10.95 3.90 -12.24
C LEU A 82 12.05 4.17 -13.28
N ASP A 83 12.88 5.18 -13.07
CA ASP A 83 14.02 5.56 -13.92
C ASP A 83 13.69 5.55 -15.42
N VAL A 84 12.72 6.38 -15.79
CA VAL A 84 12.29 6.55 -17.18
C VAL A 84 13.37 7.26 -17.99
N ARG A 85 13.58 6.81 -19.23
CA ARG A 85 14.56 7.34 -20.18
C ARG A 85 13.89 7.73 -21.50
N PRO A 86 14.38 8.76 -22.22
CA PRO A 86 13.84 9.13 -23.53
C PRO A 86 13.67 7.94 -24.46
N GLY A 87 12.54 7.88 -25.17
CA GLY A 87 12.21 6.79 -26.08
C GLY A 87 11.52 5.59 -25.45
N GLN A 88 11.37 5.56 -24.12
CA GLN A 88 10.63 4.51 -23.42
C GLN A 88 9.12 4.76 -23.40
N ARG A 89 8.33 3.69 -23.37
CA ARG A 89 6.87 3.71 -23.19
C ARG A 89 6.48 3.26 -21.79
N VAL A 90 5.51 3.94 -21.20
CA VAL A 90 5.09 3.73 -19.80
C VAL A 90 3.61 3.41 -19.73
N LEU A 91 3.29 2.42 -18.89
CA LEU A 91 1.95 2.23 -18.34
C LEU A 91 1.91 2.73 -16.90
N GLU A 92 1.01 3.67 -16.62
CA GLU A 92 0.61 4.04 -15.26
C GLU A 92 -0.72 3.37 -14.92
N VAL A 93 -0.79 2.74 -13.74
CA VAL A 93 -2.01 2.14 -13.18
C VAL A 93 -2.47 2.97 -11.98
N GLY A 94 -3.59 3.67 -12.13
CA GLY A 94 -4.13 4.61 -11.14
C GLY A 94 -3.96 6.07 -11.58
N THR A 95 -4.75 6.52 -12.56
CA THR A 95 -4.57 7.87 -13.12
C THR A 95 -4.88 8.96 -12.09
N GLY A 96 -5.93 8.79 -11.27
CA GLY A 96 -6.34 9.78 -10.27
C GLY A 96 -6.55 11.17 -10.88
N THR A 97 -5.77 12.16 -10.43
CA THR A 97 -5.84 13.55 -10.93
C THR A 97 -5.15 13.76 -12.28
N GLY A 98 -4.37 12.78 -12.76
CA GLY A 98 -3.54 12.89 -13.97
C GLY A 98 -2.21 13.61 -13.76
N TRP A 99 -1.87 14.00 -12.52
CA TRP A 99 -0.62 14.72 -12.25
C TRP A 99 0.63 13.88 -12.52
N ASN A 100 0.68 12.64 -12.02
CA ASN A 100 1.83 11.77 -12.25
C ASN A 100 1.99 11.39 -13.73
N ALA A 101 0.87 11.13 -14.45
CA ALA A 101 0.86 11.01 -15.91
C ALA A 101 1.47 12.23 -16.61
N ALA A 102 1.17 13.44 -16.12
CA ALA A 102 1.70 14.68 -16.67
C ALA A 102 3.22 14.81 -16.47
N LEU A 103 3.73 14.43 -15.30
CA LEU A 103 5.17 14.40 -15.00
C LEU A 103 5.91 13.40 -15.93
N LEU A 104 5.35 12.20 -16.11
CA LEU A 104 5.86 11.21 -17.06
C LEU A 104 5.86 11.75 -18.50
N ALA A 105 4.76 12.38 -18.91
CA ALA A 105 4.59 12.94 -20.24
C ALA A 105 5.55 14.09 -20.52
N GLN A 106 5.84 14.93 -19.53
CA GLN A 106 6.84 15.98 -19.65
C GLN A 106 8.23 15.41 -19.90
N ARG A 107 8.55 14.26 -19.30
CA ARG A 107 9.86 13.62 -19.42
C ARG A 107 10.05 12.82 -20.71
N LEU A 108 8.98 12.21 -21.23
CA LEU A 108 9.00 11.22 -22.32
C LEU A 108 8.31 11.69 -23.61
N GLY A 109 7.47 12.72 -23.52
CA GLY A 109 6.49 13.07 -24.55
C GLY A 109 5.15 12.39 -24.29
N ALA A 110 4.06 13.12 -24.51
CA ALA A 110 2.70 12.69 -24.19
C ALA A 110 2.30 11.34 -24.85
N GLY A 111 2.67 11.12 -26.11
CA GLY A 111 2.37 9.88 -26.83
C GLY A 111 3.08 8.62 -26.31
N ALA A 112 4.03 8.76 -25.39
CA ALA A 112 4.73 7.63 -24.76
C ALA A 112 4.05 7.13 -23.47
N VAL A 113 3.04 7.85 -22.98
CA VAL A 113 2.37 7.56 -21.70
C VAL A 113 0.96 7.02 -21.95
N THR A 114 0.70 5.84 -21.41
CA THR A 114 -0.63 5.30 -21.20
C THR A 114 -0.91 5.30 -19.71
N THR A 115 -2.06 5.82 -19.31
CA THR A 115 -2.52 5.77 -17.91
C THR A 115 -3.91 5.16 -17.86
N ILE A 116 -4.16 4.25 -16.91
CA ILE A 116 -5.44 3.57 -16.77
C ILE A 116 -6.13 3.93 -15.45
N GLU A 117 -7.42 4.18 -15.51
CA GLU A 117 -8.28 4.54 -14.38
C GLU A 117 -9.59 3.76 -14.44
N VAL A 118 -9.95 3.18 -13.31
CA VAL A 118 -11.15 2.34 -13.17
C VAL A 118 -12.40 3.18 -12.90
N ASP A 119 -12.25 4.39 -12.35
CA ASP A 119 -13.32 5.35 -12.17
C ASP A 119 -13.57 6.20 -13.44
N PRO A 120 -14.75 6.10 -14.07
CA PRO A 120 -15.03 6.87 -15.28
C PRO A 120 -14.95 8.39 -15.08
N ALA A 121 -15.38 8.89 -13.91
CA ALA A 121 -15.39 10.33 -13.63
C ALA A 121 -13.98 10.86 -13.41
N LEU A 122 -13.13 10.13 -12.68
CA LEU A 122 -11.72 10.51 -12.50
C LEU A 122 -10.95 10.44 -13.82
N ALA A 123 -11.20 9.42 -14.65
CA ALA A 123 -10.57 9.33 -15.96
C ALA A 123 -10.89 10.53 -16.87
N ASP A 124 -12.12 11.03 -16.81
CA ASP A 124 -12.54 12.20 -17.57
C ASP A 124 -11.94 13.50 -17.04
N MET A 125 -11.95 13.67 -15.72
CA MET A 125 -11.27 14.76 -15.03
C MET A 125 -9.78 14.81 -15.39
N ALA A 126 -9.09 13.66 -15.34
CA ALA A 126 -7.68 13.57 -15.69
C ALA A 126 -7.41 13.93 -17.15
N ARG A 127 -8.26 13.45 -18.09
CA ARG A 127 -8.14 13.79 -19.51
C ARG A 127 -8.26 15.29 -19.74
N MET A 128 -9.30 15.91 -19.17
CA MET A 128 -9.49 17.36 -19.25
C MET A 128 -8.32 18.12 -18.61
N SER A 129 -7.80 17.63 -17.49
CA SER A 129 -6.64 18.23 -16.83
C SER A 129 -5.39 18.19 -17.72
N LEU A 130 -5.08 17.03 -18.29
CA LEU A 130 -3.94 16.84 -19.20
C LEU A 130 -4.08 17.70 -20.47
N GLU A 131 -5.27 17.77 -21.06
CA GLU A 131 -5.54 18.63 -22.23
C GLU A 131 -5.29 20.12 -21.92
N ARG A 132 -5.76 20.62 -20.77
CA ARG A 132 -5.52 22.02 -20.35
C ARG A 132 -4.04 22.37 -20.20
N HIS A 133 -3.19 21.39 -19.90
CA HIS A 133 -1.73 21.56 -19.78
C HIS A 133 -0.99 21.26 -21.09
N GLY A 134 -1.69 21.10 -22.22
CA GLY A 134 -1.08 20.80 -23.51
C GLY A 134 -0.58 19.36 -23.65
N LEU A 135 -1.01 18.45 -22.77
CA LEU A 135 -0.59 17.05 -22.69
C LEU A 135 -1.68 16.09 -23.18
N GLY A 136 -2.59 16.55 -24.06
CA GLY A 136 -3.68 15.75 -24.63
C GLY A 136 -3.24 14.53 -25.46
N GLY A 137 -1.94 14.36 -25.73
CA GLY A 137 -1.39 13.16 -26.35
C GLY A 137 -1.26 11.95 -25.41
N VAL A 138 -1.44 12.14 -24.09
CA VAL A 138 -1.44 11.04 -23.12
C VAL A 138 -2.68 10.16 -23.33
N SER A 139 -2.49 8.85 -23.41
CA SER A 139 -3.60 7.91 -23.56
C SER A 139 -4.23 7.61 -22.20
N VAL A 140 -5.34 8.28 -21.88
CA VAL A 140 -6.14 8.02 -20.66
C VAL A 140 -7.19 6.95 -20.95
N VAL A 141 -6.99 5.77 -20.39
CA VAL A 141 -7.83 4.58 -20.57
C VAL A 141 -8.78 4.44 -19.38
N ARG A 142 -10.08 4.25 -19.67
CA ARG A 142 -11.04 3.77 -18.66
C ARG A 142 -10.97 2.25 -18.61
N GLY A 143 -10.65 1.67 -17.46
CA GLY A 143 -10.59 0.23 -17.30
C GLY A 143 -9.96 -0.22 -16.00
N ASP A 144 -10.06 -1.52 -15.73
CA ASP A 144 -9.41 -2.12 -14.56
C ASP A 144 -7.92 -2.30 -14.81
N GLY A 145 -7.12 -1.54 -14.05
CA GLY A 145 -5.66 -1.61 -14.09
C GLY A 145 -5.07 -2.97 -13.72
N PHE A 146 -5.83 -3.86 -13.08
CA PHE A 146 -5.43 -5.25 -12.84
C PHE A 146 -5.05 -5.97 -14.15
N ALA A 147 -5.79 -5.69 -15.23
CA ALA A 147 -5.55 -6.29 -16.55
C ALA A 147 -4.44 -5.57 -17.35
N GLY A 148 -3.89 -4.47 -16.84
CA GLY A 148 -3.04 -3.56 -17.60
C GLY A 148 -3.77 -2.97 -18.82
N TYR A 149 -3.01 -2.64 -19.87
CA TYR A 149 -3.58 -2.20 -21.14
C TYR A 149 -2.79 -2.79 -22.32
N ARG A 150 -3.19 -4.00 -22.73
CA ARG A 150 -2.51 -4.76 -23.81
C ARG A 150 -2.40 -4.01 -25.15
N PRO A 151 -3.39 -3.21 -25.61
CA PRO A 151 -3.23 -2.48 -26.88
C PRO A 151 -2.07 -1.47 -26.89
N GLY A 152 -1.68 -0.95 -25.73
CA GLY A 152 -0.52 -0.08 -25.59
C GLY A 152 0.80 -0.83 -25.36
N ALA A 153 0.77 -2.14 -25.11
CA ALA A 153 1.97 -2.95 -24.88
C ALA A 153 2.85 -3.08 -26.15
N PRO A 154 4.14 -3.44 -26.02
CA PRO A 154 4.86 -3.66 -24.77
C PRO A 154 5.35 -2.34 -24.15
N TYR A 155 5.50 -2.34 -22.82
CA TYR A 155 5.97 -1.21 -22.03
C TYR A 155 7.39 -1.43 -21.53
N ASP A 156 8.21 -0.39 -21.56
CA ASP A 156 9.54 -0.40 -20.93
C ASP A 156 9.45 -0.23 -19.41
N ARG A 157 8.39 0.43 -18.96
CA ARG A 157 8.12 0.76 -17.57
C ARG A 157 6.65 0.59 -17.23
N ILE A 158 6.37 0.03 -16.08
CA ILE A 158 5.03 0.00 -15.49
C ILE A 158 5.13 0.60 -14.10
N VAL A 159 4.25 1.52 -13.77
CA VAL A 159 4.13 2.08 -12.42
C VAL A 159 2.69 1.96 -11.96
N ALA A 160 2.49 1.45 -10.76
CA ALA A 160 1.19 1.50 -10.09
C ALA A 160 1.22 2.57 -9.02
N THR A 161 0.25 3.49 -9.05
CA THR A 161 0.01 4.53 -8.06
C THR A 161 -1.18 4.16 -7.17
N CYS A 162 -1.35 2.85 -6.97
CA CYS A 162 -2.30 2.22 -6.07
C CYS A 162 -1.65 0.98 -5.44
N GLY A 163 -2.10 0.62 -4.24
CA GLY A 163 -1.62 -0.53 -3.49
C GLY A 163 -2.07 -1.87 -4.08
N VAL A 164 -1.19 -2.86 -4.11
CA VAL A 164 -1.55 -4.23 -4.49
C VAL A 164 -1.08 -5.24 -3.45
N ARG A 165 -1.82 -6.34 -3.36
CA ARG A 165 -1.41 -7.54 -2.62
C ARG A 165 -0.79 -8.59 -3.52
N THR A 166 -1.19 -8.59 -4.78
CA THR A 166 -0.63 -9.47 -5.82
C THR A 166 -0.25 -8.63 -7.02
N VAL A 167 1.00 -8.75 -7.49
CA VAL A 167 1.40 -8.13 -8.76
C VAL A 167 0.74 -8.91 -9.91
N PRO A 168 -0.12 -8.29 -10.73
CA PRO A 168 -0.83 -9.01 -11.78
C PRO A 168 0.10 -9.60 -12.85
N ALA A 169 -0.12 -10.85 -13.25
CA ALA A 169 0.62 -11.50 -14.34
C ALA A 169 0.54 -10.70 -15.66
N ALA A 170 -0.60 -10.03 -15.89
CA ALA A 170 -0.80 -9.16 -17.04
C ALA A 170 0.26 -8.04 -17.14
N TRP A 171 0.82 -7.58 -16.02
CA TRP A 171 1.87 -6.56 -16.03
C TRP A 171 3.21 -7.15 -16.49
N LEU A 172 3.55 -8.37 -16.07
CA LEU A 172 4.75 -9.08 -16.54
C LEU A 172 4.64 -9.35 -18.05
N GLU A 173 3.50 -9.85 -18.51
CA GLU A 173 3.25 -10.15 -19.93
C GLU A 173 3.33 -8.92 -20.85
N GLN A 174 2.99 -7.74 -20.32
CA GLN A 174 2.97 -6.49 -21.06
C GLN A 174 4.27 -5.68 -20.91
N CYS A 175 5.17 -6.09 -20.02
CA CYS A 175 6.46 -5.46 -19.81
C CYS A 175 7.51 -6.09 -20.75
N ARG A 176 8.42 -5.27 -21.29
CA ARG A 176 9.55 -5.78 -22.08
C ARG A 176 10.53 -6.52 -21.18
N PRO A 177 11.23 -7.55 -21.68
CA PRO A 177 12.38 -8.13 -20.98
C PRO A 177 13.40 -7.06 -20.58
N GLY A 178 13.87 -7.08 -19.33
CA GLY A 178 14.71 -6.03 -18.73
C GLY A 178 13.98 -4.73 -18.40
N GLY A 179 12.67 -4.65 -18.65
CA GLY A 179 11.80 -3.56 -18.23
C GLY A 179 11.60 -3.54 -16.72
N ARG A 180 11.05 -2.43 -16.22
CA ARG A 180 10.91 -2.19 -14.78
C ARG A 180 9.46 -2.00 -14.36
N ILE A 181 9.08 -2.62 -13.25
CA ILE A 181 7.77 -2.47 -12.61
C ILE A 181 7.99 -1.84 -11.24
N VAL A 182 7.35 -0.71 -10.98
CA VAL A 182 7.35 -0.04 -9.66
C VAL A 182 5.96 -0.06 -9.08
N VAL A 183 5.80 -0.65 -7.91
CA VAL A 183 4.48 -0.92 -7.34
C VAL A 183 4.50 -0.88 -5.81
N PRO A 184 3.58 -0.15 -5.15
CA PRO A 184 3.29 -0.33 -3.74
C PRO A 184 2.70 -1.72 -3.51
N TRP A 185 3.43 -2.56 -2.77
CA TRP A 185 3.06 -3.94 -2.50
C TRP A 185 3.04 -4.18 -1.00
N GLY A 186 2.02 -4.89 -0.51
CA GLY A 186 1.93 -5.23 0.90
C GLY A 186 1.03 -6.42 1.19
N THR A 187 1.13 -6.95 2.40
CA THR A 187 0.35 -8.10 2.86
C THR A 187 -0.91 -7.63 3.59
N PRO A 188 -1.89 -8.53 3.81
CA PRO A 188 -3.07 -8.21 4.62
C PRO A 188 -2.79 -7.81 6.07
N PHE A 189 -1.53 -7.93 6.53
CA PHE A 189 -1.18 -7.75 7.92
C PHE A 189 -1.49 -6.36 8.43
N THR A 190 -1.11 -5.32 7.68
CA THR A 190 -1.45 -3.92 7.99
C THR A 190 -1.82 -3.17 6.70
N ARG A 191 -2.10 -1.87 6.80
CA ARG A 191 -2.21 -0.98 5.63
C ARG A 191 -0.86 -0.49 5.11
N LEU A 192 0.23 -0.77 5.83
CA LEU A 192 1.58 -0.41 5.43
C LEU A 192 2.04 -1.32 4.30
N GLU A 193 2.53 -0.69 3.24
CA GLU A 193 3.08 -1.32 2.05
C GLU A 193 4.53 -0.90 1.89
N ALA A 194 5.25 -1.55 0.99
CA ALA A 194 6.54 -1.08 0.53
C ALA A 194 6.53 -0.97 -1.00
N THR A 195 7.14 0.09 -1.53
CA THR A 195 7.41 0.21 -2.96
C THR A 195 8.39 -0.89 -3.35
N ALA A 196 7.98 -1.78 -4.25
CA ALA A 196 8.82 -2.79 -4.88
C ALA A 196 9.30 -2.28 -6.24
N GLN A 197 10.61 -2.35 -6.48
CA GLN A 197 11.23 -2.01 -7.76
C GLN A 197 11.70 -3.29 -8.47
N LEU A 198 10.84 -3.88 -9.29
CA LEU A 198 11.08 -5.16 -9.94
C LEU A 198 11.63 -4.99 -11.35
N THR A 199 12.56 -5.86 -11.75
CA THR A 199 13.05 -5.96 -13.13
C THR A 199 12.55 -7.26 -13.75
N LEU A 200 11.95 -7.18 -14.93
CA LEU A 200 11.52 -8.36 -15.68
C LEU A 200 12.75 -9.12 -16.21
N SER A 201 12.80 -10.43 -15.99
CA SER A 201 13.85 -11.32 -16.50
C SER A 201 13.90 -11.31 -18.04
N GLN A 202 15.05 -11.68 -18.60
CA GLN A 202 15.26 -11.66 -20.05
C GLN A 202 14.37 -12.67 -20.80
N ASP A 203 13.93 -13.73 -20.14
CA ASP A 203 12.96 -14.72 -20.65
C ASP A 203 11.49 -14.32 -20.43
N GLY A 204 11.24 -13.18 -19.77
CA GLY A 204 9.90 -12.67 -19.47
C GLY A 204 9.09 -13.50 -18.47
N GLN A 205 9.69 -14.48 -17.80
CA GLN A 205 8.97 -15.41 -16.91
C GLN A 205 8.85 -14.94 -15.47
N SER A 206 9.71 -14.03 -15.03
CA SER A 206 9.71 -13.54 -13.65
C SER A 206 10.07 -12.07 -13.55
N ALA A 207 9.62 -11.40 -12.50
CA ALA A 207 10.06 -10.06 -12.14
C ALA A 207 10.58 -10.08 -10.71
N SER A 208 11.81 -9.60 -10.48
CA SER A 208 12.45 -9.62 -9.17
C SER A 208 13.09 -8.28 -8.82
N GLY A 209 13.08 -7.92 -7.54
CA GLY A 209 13.76 -6.72 -7.06
C GLY A 209 13.56 -6.43 -5.57
N LEU A 210 14.12 -5.31 -5.13
CA LEU A 210 14.12 -4.88 -3.73
C LEU A 210 12.92 -4.00 -3.40
N PHE A 211 12.60 -3.91 -2.12
CA PHE A 211 11.78 -2.84 -1.59
C PHE A 211 12.61 -1.57 -1.38
N THR A 212 12.03 -0.40 -1.64
CA THR A 212 12.77 0.88 -1.69
C THR A 212 12.25 1.95 -0.74
N GLY A 213 10.99 1.86 -0.31
CA GLY A 213 10.41 2.79 0.67
C GLY A 213 9.08 2.30 1.22
N LEU A 214 8.78 2.64 2.48
CA LEU A 214 7.47 2.40 3.07
C LEU A 214 6.46 3.40 2.55
N VAL A 215 5.27 2.93 2.20
CA VAL A 215 4.19 3.74 1.62
C VAL A 215 2.83 3.23 2.10
N GLN A 216 1.80 4.04 1.94
CA GLN A 216 0.41 3.63 2.07
C GLN A 216 -0.35 4.15 0.87
N PHE A 217 -0.93 3.25 0.08
CA PHE A 217 -1.77 3.62 -1.05
C PHE A 217 -3.19 3.11 -0.86
N MET A 218 -4.12 3.74 -1.59
CA MET A 218 -5.43 3.16 -1.82
C MET A 218 -5.27 1.88 -2.62
N SER A 219 -5.91 0.80 -2.17
CA SER A 219 -5.80 -0.47 -2.88
C SER A 219 -6.42 -0.37 -4.27
N LEU A 220 -5.75 -1.00 -5.24
CA LEU A 220 -6.33 -1.33 -6.54
C LEU A 220 -7.72 -1.94 -6.32
N ARG A 221 -8.76 -1.41 -6.99
CA ARG A 221 -10.16 -1.76 -6.69
C ARG A 221 -10.42 -3.27 -6.72
N ALA A 222 -9.82 -3.98 -7.67
CA ALA A 222 -9.92 -5.44 -7.80
C ALA A 222 -9.30 -6.24 -6.64
N GLN A 223 -8.47 -5.62 -5.81
CA GLN A 223 -7.75 -6.25 -4.69
C GLN A 223 -8.11 -5.65 -3.33
N ARG A 224 -9.20 -4.87 -3.24
CA ARG A 224 -9.71 -4.39 -1.95
C ARG A 224 -10.12 -5.57 -1.08
N GLN A 225 -9.73 -5.50 0.19
CA GLN A 225 -10.07 -6.49 1.18
C GLN A 225 -11.18 -5.95 2.09
N THR A 226 -12.12 -6.83 2.45
CA THR A 226 -13.05 -6.56 3.55
C THR A 226 -12.35 -6.83 4.87
N GLU A 227 -12.34 -5.85 5.77
CA GLU A 227 -11.81 -6.04 7.11
C GLU A 227 -12.63 -7.10 7.87
N PRO A 228 -11.96 -8.00 8.63
CA PRO A 228 -12.65 -8.90 9.54
C PRO A 228 -13.62 -8.18 10.46
N ALA A 229 -14.89 -8.61 10.48
CA ALA A 229 -15.79 -8.18 11.54
C ALA A 229 -15.49 -8.95 12.82
N TYR A 230 -15.45 -8.25 13.96
CA TYR A 230 -15.19 -8.84 15.26
C TYR A 230 -16.04 -10.11 15.53
N GLY A 231 -17.34 -10.03 15.27
CA GLY A 231 -18.29 -11.12 15.51
C GLY A 231 -18.10 -12.34 14.60
N ASP A 232 -17.37 -12.20 13.49
CA ASP A 232 -17.07 -13.34 12.61
C ASP A 232 -15.98 -14.24 13.20
N TYR A 233 -15.08 -13.67 14.00
CA TYR A 233 -13.92 -14.37 14.57
C TYR A 233 -14.16 -14.76 16.03
N VAL A 234 -14.72 -13.84 16.82
CA VAL A 234 -14.79 -13.99 18.26
C VAL A 234 -16.21 -14.30 18.71
N THR A 235 -16.56 -15.59 18.67
CA THR A 235 -17.83 -16.14 19.17
C THR A 235 -17.75 -16.44 20.67
N ALA A 236 -18.90 -16.60 21.33
CA ALA A 236 -18.95 -17.02 22.75
C ALA A 236 -18.20 -18.33 23.00
N GLU A 237 -18.38 -19.31 22.11
CA GLU A 237 -17.68 -20.60 22.15
C GLU A 237 -16.17 -20.43 21.97
N SER A 238 -15.73 -19.61 21.00
CA SER A 238 -14.29 -19.40 20.77
C SER A 238 -13.61 -18.74 21.96
N ARG A 239 -14.29 -17.83 22.66
CA ARG A 239 -13.76 -17.18 23.86
C ARG A 239 -13.64 -18.15 25.04
N GLU A 240 -14.63 -19.01 25.24
CA GLU A 240 -14.60 -20.03 26.29
C GLU A 240 -13.46 -21.04 26.07
N LYS A 241 -13.20 -21.39 24.81
CA LYS A 241 -12.13 -22.33 24.41
C LYS A 241 -10.79 -21.65 24.16
N ALA A 242 -10.69 -20.33 24.26
CA ALA A 242 -9.44 -19.62 23.99
C ALA A 242 -8.41 -20.02 25.03
N GLU A 243 -7.22 -20.42 24.58
CA GLU A 243 -6.13 -20.71 25.49
C GLU A 243 -5.50 -19.39 25.93
N GLN A 244 -5.17 -19.32 27.22
CA GLN A 244 -4.52 -18.17 27.82
C GLN A 244 -3.02 -18.44 28.02
N SER A 245 -2.21 -17.48 27.61
CA SER A 245 -0.77 -17.42 27.89
C SER A 245 -0.35 -15.97 28.22
N THR A 246 0.96 -15.73 28.28
CA THR A 246 1.52 -14.41 28.56
C THR A 246 2.72 -14.14 27.66
N THR A 247 2.94 -12.87 27.33
CA THR A 247 4.11 -12.42 26.56
C THR A 247 4.86 -11.32 27.31
N THR A 248 6.17 -11.26 27.11
CA THR A 248 7.02 -10.17 27.62
C THR A 248 7.27 -9.10 26.56
N LEU A 249 6.88 -9.33 25.30
CA LEU A 249 6.93 -8.30 24.28
C LEU A 249 5.97 -7.16 24.64
N THR A 250 6.48 -5.94 24.57
CA THR A 250 5.68 -4.71 24.69
C THR A 250 4.98 -4.39 23.37
N LEU A 251 3.99 -3.48 23.41
CA LEU A 251 3.33 -2.99 22.20
C LEU A 251 4.34 -2.35 21.24
N ASN A 252 5.27 -1.55 21.79
CA ASN A 252 6.27 -0.87 21.00
C ASN A 252 7.31 -1.84 20.39
N GLU A 253 7.76 -2.86 21.12
CA GLU A 253 8.63 -3.90 20.53
C GLU A 253 7.90 -4.73 19.47
N SER A 254 6.59 -4.94 19.66
CA SER A 254 5.78 -5.77 18.76
C SER A 254 5.42 -5.05 17.47
N PHE A 255 5.05 -3.78 17.54
CA PHE A 255 4.51 -3.07 16.39
C PHE A 255 5.20 -1.74 16.14
N GLY A 256 6.00 -1.19 17.05
CA GLY A 256 6.63 0.12 16.88
C GLY A 256 5.65 1.24 16.51
N ALA A 257 6.17 2.30 15.91
CA ALA A 257 5.35 3.38 15.34
C ALA A 257 4.62 2.94 14.06
N GLU A 258 3.67 3.76 13.57
CA GLU A 258 2.89 3.45 12.36
C GLU A 258 3.76 3.15 11.12
N TRP A 259 4.86 3.89 10.98
CA TRP A 259 5.82 3.79 9.87
C TRP A 259 7.03 2.92 10.21
N ASP A 260 6.93 2.06 11.23
CA ASP A 260 7.99 1.13 11.59
C ASP A 260 8.04 -0.04 10.60
N ILE A 261 9.23 -0.30 10.04
CA ILE A 261 9.45 -1.40 9.10
C ILE A 261 9.15 -2.77 9.72
N GLY A 262 9.28 -2.92 11.04
CA GLY A 262 8.95 -4.14 11.76
C GLY A 262 7.52 -4.59 11.48
N ARG A 263 6.54 -3.67 11.38
CA ARG A 263 5.15 -4.00 11.01
C ARG A 263 5.05 -4.64 9.63
N PHE A 264 5.79 -4.10 8.67
CA PHE A 264 5.83 -4.64 7.31
C PHE A 264 6.48 -6.02 7.30
N VAL A 265 7.62 -6.19 7.99
CA VAL A 265 8.34 -7.46 8.09
C VAL A 265 7.50 -8.55 8.75
N LEU A 266 6.83 -8.27 9.85
CA LEU A 266 5.89 -9.22 10.47
C LEU A 266 4.83 -9.67 9.48
N GLY A 267 4.32 -8.75 8.67
CA GLY A 267 3.37 -9.08 7.62
C GLY A 267 3.92 -9.99 6.52
N LEU A 268 5.24 -10.00 6.29
CA LEU A 268 5.89 -10.94 5.37
C LEU A 268 6.02 -12.33 5.98
N LEU A 269 6.28 -12.38 7.30
CA LEU A 269 6.60 -13.60 8.04
C LEU A 269 5.35 -14.33 8.56
N ILE A 270 4.23 -13.62 8.74
CA ILE A 270 2.95 -14.16 9.23
C ILE A 270 1.93 -14.11 8.09
N PRO A 271 1.87 -15.16 7.24
CA PRO A 271 1.03 -15.15 6.06
C PRO A 271 -0.46 -15.15 6.42
N SER A 272 -1.29 -14.59 5.53
CA SER A 272 -2.76 -14.63 5.62
C SER A 272 -3.29 -14.21 7.00
N CYS A 273 -2.75 -13.14 7.56
CA CYS A 273 -3.14 -12.58 8.84
C CYS A 273 -3.36 -11.07 8.69
N THR A 274 -4.24 -10.51 9.51
CA THR A 274 -4.41 -9.05 9.66
C THR A 274 -4.36 -8.66 11.12
N VAL A 275 -3.86 -7.46 11.42
CA VAL A 275 -3.81 -6.91 12.78
C VAL A 275 -4.81 -5.77 12.95
N LEU A 276 -5.51 -5.76 14.07
CA LEU A 276 -6.49 -4.73 14.43
C LEU A 276 -6.13 -4.16 15.81
N PHE A 277 -6.00 -2.83 15.90
CA PHE A 277 -5.73 -2.12 17.14
C PHE A 277 -7.05 -1.62 17.71
N ASP A 278 -7.41 -2.06 18.92
CA ASP A 278 -8.62 -1.60 19.60
C ASP A 278 -8.31 -0.40 20.51
N SER A 279 -9.37 0.32 20.88
CA SER A 279 -9.27 1.41 21.85
C SER A 279 -8.82 0.87 23.21
N PRO A 280 -8.00 1.62 23.96
CA PRO A 280 -7.64 1.23 25.32
C PRO A 280 -8.87 1.02 26.21
N GLN A 281 -8.86 -0.08 26.98
CA GLN A 281 -9.90 -0.47 27.93
C GLN A 281 -9.21 -0.84 29.26
N ASP A 282 -9.62 -0.21 30.36
CA ASP A 282 -9.11 -0.49 31.71
C ASP A 282 -7.57 -0.50 31.84
N GLY A 283 -6.90 0.47 31.20
CA GLY A 283 -5.43 0.59 31.21
C GLY A 283 -4.71 -0.49 30.38
N ARG A 284 -5.43 -1.17 29.49
CA ARG A 284 -4.87 -2.13 28.54
C ARG A 284 -5.23 -1.74 27.12
N ARG A 285 -4.37 -2.07 26.16
CA ARG A 285 -4.62 -1.88 24.74
C ARG A 285 -4.77 -3.24 24.05
N PRO A 286 -6.00 -3.66 23.71
CA PRO A 286 -6.21 -4.89 22.96
C PRO A 286 -5.67 -4.77 21.54
N VAL A 287 -4.87 -5.74 21.12
CA VAL A 287 -4.44 -5.92 19.73
C VAL A 287 -4.83 -7.30 19.27
N TRP A 288 -5.58 -7.35 18.18
CA TRP A 288 -6.11 -8.58 17.61
C TRP A 288 -5.32 -8.97 16.38
N LEU A 289 -4.94 -10.25 16.29
CA LEU A 289 -4.47 -10.87 15.06
C LEU A 289 -5.58 -11.80 14.58
N CYS A 290 -5.98 -11.67 13.32
CA CYS A 290 -7.05 -12.46 12.70
C CYS A 290 -6.51 -13.20 11.48
N GLY A 291 -6.55 -14.52 11.52
CA GLY A 291 -6.15 -15.40 10.43
C GLY A 291 -7.21 -15.41 9.33
N LEU A 292 -6.85 -15.03 8.12
CA LEU A 292 -7.75 -14.92 6.97
C LEU A 292 -8.07 -16.28 6.31
N GLY A 293 -7.71 -17.37 7.00
CA GLY A 293 -8.05 -18.74 6.61
C GLY A 293 -9.48 -19.13 6.97
N ALA A 294 -9.90 -20.30 6.53
CA ALA A 294 -11.24 -20.82 6.78
C ALA A 294 -11.51 -21.16 8.26
N ASP A 295 -10.44 -21.43 9.03
CA ASP A 295 -10.45 -21.78 10.44
C ASP A 295 -10.73 -20.59 11.37
N ARG A 296 -10.62 -19.35 10.85
CA ARG A 296 -10.84 -18.10 11.58
C ARG A 296 -10.06 -18.03 12.90
N SER A 297 -8.83 -18.55 12.89
CA SER A 297 -7.94 -18.43 14.03
C SER A 297 -7.76 -16.97 14.44
N TRP A 298 -7.67 -16.71 15.74
CA TRP A 298 -7.42 -15.36 16.25
C TRP A 298 -6.53 -15.38 17.48
N ALA A 299 -5.83 -14.27 17.70
CA ALA A 299 -5.14 -13.95 18.93
C ALA A 299 -5.55 -12.55 19.41
N CYS A 300 -5.61 -12.35 20.72
CA CYS A 300 -5.80 -11.06 21.35
C CYS A 300 -4.71 -10.88 22.42
N VAL A 301 -3.88 -9.87 22.24
CA VAL A 301 -2.92 -9.44 23.25
C VAL A 301 -3.47 -8.23 23.96
N LEU A 302 -3.59 -8.32 25.28
CA LEU A 302 -3.94 -7.20 26.13
C LEU A 302 -2.65 -6.52 26.60
N PHE A 303 -2.08 -5.68 25.72
CA PHE A 303 -0.88 -4.92 26.06
C PHE A 303 -1.14 -3.98 27.21
N ARG A 304 -0.14 -3.83 28.06
CA ARG A 304 -0.12 -2.86 29.16
C ARG A 304 0.57 -1.59 28.68
N ASP A 305 0.37 -0.49 29.40
CA ASP A 305 1.09 0.76 29.11
C ASP A 305 2.61 0.58 29.32
N ASP A 306 3.40 1.29 28.51
CA ASP A 306 4.85 1.20 28.55
C ASP A 306 5.41 1.59 29.93
N GLY A 307 6.27 0.74 30.50
CA GLY A 307 6.84 0.91 31.84
C GLY A 307 6.29 -0.03 32.92
N ASP A 308 5.26 -0.82 32.61
CA ASP A 308 4.84 -1.94 33.45
C ASP A 308 5.74 -3.17 33.19
N GLU A 309 6.41 -3.67 34.24
CA GLU A 309 7.29 -4.84 34.14
C GLU A 309 6.50 -6.18 34.09
N ALA A 310 5.19 -6.16 34.33
CA ALA A 310 4.37 -7.36 34.28
C ALA A 310 4.10 -7.81 32.83
N PRO A 311 4.13 -9.12 32.54
CA PRO A 311 3.86 -9.62 31.19
C PRO A 311 2.41 -9.35 30.76
N SER A 312 2.24 -9.11 29.47
CA SER A 312 0.92 -8.91 28.85
C SER A 312 0.19 -10.24 28.71
N THR A 313 -1.14 -10.22 28.87
CA THR A 313 -1.96 -11.43 28.71
C THR A 313 -2.28 -11.66 27.25
N VAL A 314 -2.19 -12.93 26.82
CA VAL A 314 -2.50 -13.35 25.46
C VAL A 314 -3.62 -14.37 25.50
N TYR A 315 -4.61 -14.21 24.64
CA TYR A 315 -5.67 -15.18 24.38
C TYR A 315 -5.60 -15.61 22.93
N GLN A 316 -5.66 -16.92 22.64
CA GLN A 316 -5.63 -17.42 21.27
C GLN A 316 -6.60 -18.58 21.07
N TYR A 317 -7.20 -18.64 19.88
CA TYR A 317 -8.14 -19.68 19.50
C TYR A 317 -7.94 -20.07 18.02
N GLY A 318 -8.19 -21.34 17.71
CA GLY A 318 -8.12 -21.90 16.36
C GLY A 318 -6.89 -22.77 16.12
N ASP A 319 -6.73 -23.21 14.87
CA ASP A 319 -5.66 -24.12 14.45
C ASP A 319 -4.29 -23.41 14.44
N ARG A 320 -4.28 -22.11 14.14
CA ARG A 320 -3.08 -21.27 14.18
C ARG A 320 -2.94 -20.54 15.51
N ARG A 321 -1.71 -20.52 16.00
CA ARG A 321 -1.28 -19.76 17.17
C ARG A 321 -0.66 -18.46 16.70
N LEU A 322 -1.49 -17.51 16.29
CA LEU A 322 -1.04 -16.30 15.59
C LEU A 322 -0.08 -15.44 16.43
N TRP A 323 -0.22 -15.42 17.76
CA TRP A 323 0.73 -14.72 18.61
C TRP A 323 2.06 -15.48 18.74
N ASP A 324 2.03 -16.82 18.81
CA ASP A 324 3.25 -17.63 18.83
C ASP A 324 4.00 -17.52 17.48
N GLU A 325 3.27 -17.38 16.37
CA GLU A 325 3.81 -17.03 15.06
C GLU A 325 4.44 -15.62 15.07
N ALA A 326 3.82 -14.64 15.72
CA ALA A 326 4.36 -13.29 15.86
C ALA A 326 5.64 -13.26 16.70
N GLU A 327 5.69 -13.97 17.83
CA GLU A 327 6.89 -14.07 18.67
C GLU A 327 8.06 -14.73 17.91
N ARG A 328 7.79 -15.78 17.12
CA ARG A 328 8.80 -16.39 16.24
C ARG A 328 9.26 -15.45 15.14
N ALA A 329 8.34 -14.67 14.55
CA ALA A 329 8.67 -13.67 13.54
C ALA A 329 9.57 -12.56 14.12
N HIS A 330 9.28 -12.08 15.33
CA HIS A 330 10.13 -11.13 16.05
C HIS A 330 11.50 -11.68 16.37
N ALA A 331 11.57 -12.91 16.90
CA ALA A 331 12.84 -13.57 17.18
C ALA A 331 13.68 -13.69 15.90
N TRP A 332 13.08 -14.17 14.81
CA TRP A 332 13.76 -14.28 13.52
C TRP A 332 14.29 -12.93 13.03
N TRP A 333 13.47 -11.87 13.08
CA TRP A 333 13.87 -10.55 12.57
C TRP A 333 15.06 -9.98 13.37
N ARG A 334 15.03 -10.10 14.70
CA ARG A 334 16.15 -9.68 15.57
C ARG A 334 17.41 -10.52 15.37
N ASP A 335 17.26 -11.84 15.29
CA ASP A 335 18.38 -12.78 15.10
C ASP A 335 19.10 -12.56 13.76
N HIS A 336 18.41 -11.97 12.77
CA HIS A 336 18.97 -11.62 11.46
C HIS A 336 19.44 -10.15 11.38
N GLY A 337 19.51 -9.44 12.51
CA GLY A 337 20.01 -8.07 12.59
C GLY A 337 19.03 -7.02 12.06
N GLU A 338 17.73 -7.29 12.17
CA GLU A 338 16.65 -6.37 11.80
C GLU A 338 16.77 -5.83 10.36
N PRO A 339 16.85 -6.72 9.33
CA PRO A 339 17.09 -6.32 7.95
C PRO A 339 16.10 -5.24 7.46
N GLY A 340 16.66 -4.23 6.81
CA GLY A 340 15.91 -3.11 6.24
C GLY A 340 15.36 -3.39 4.83
N LEU A 341 14.60 -2.44 4.27
CA LEU A 341 13.98 -2.56 2.94
C LEU A 341 15.00 -2.88 1.83
N GLY A 342 16.20 -2.29 1.89
CA GLY A 342 17.28 -2.54 0.92
C GLY A 342 17.87 -3.95 0.96
N GLN A 343 17.43 -4.80 1.90
CA GLN A 343 17.79 -6.20 2.00
C GLN A 343 16.58 -7.11 1.78
N LEU A 344 15.37 -6.59 1.73
CA LEU A 344 14.16 -7.39 1.53
C LEU A 344 13.70 -7.23 0.08
N GLY A 345 13.32 -8.33 -0.54
CA GLY A 345 12.89 -8.31 -1.92
C GLY A 345 11.69 -9.19 -2.21
N LEU A 346 11.19 -9.03 -3.42
CA LEU A 346 10.03 -9.71 -3.97
C LEU A 346 10.40 -10.28 -5.33
N THR A 347 9.98 -11.52 -5.56
CA THR A 347 9.97 -12.16 -6.87
C THR A 347 8.56 -12.59 -7.22
N VAL A 348 8.14 -12.35 -8.46
CA VAL A 348 6.85 -12.72 -9.02
C VAL A 348 7.09 -13.57 -10.25
N ASP A 349 6.47 -14.74 -10.33
CA ASP A 349 6.58 -15.70 -11.42
C ASP A 349 5.29 -16.53 -11.58
N CYS A 350 5.33 -17.60 -12.39
CA CYS A 350 4.19 -18.47 -12.63
C CYS A 350 3.75 -19.32 -11.42
N HIS A 351 4.59 -19.44 -10.39
CA HIS A 351 4.28 -20.13 -9.14
C HIS A 351 3.71 -19.19 -8.06
N GLY A 352 3.68 -17.89 -8.33
CA GLY A 352 3.09 -16.87 -7.47
C GLY A 352 4.10 -15.78 -7.14
N GLN A 353 4.10 -15.34 -5.89
CA GLN A 353 5.02 -14.32 -5.42
C GLN A 353 5.67 -14.76 -4.11
N HIS A 354 6.98 -14.55 -4.00
CA HIS A 354 7.75 -14.95 -2.83
C HIS A 354 8.71 -13.84 -2.43
N THR A 355 8.85 -13.67 -1.12
CA THR A 355 9.74 -12.68 -0.51
C THR A 355 11.03 -13.34 -0.06
N TRP A 356 12.10 -12.57 -0.04
CA TRP A 356 13.44 -13.09 0.24
C TRP A 356 14.31 -12.06 0.97
N LEU A 357 15.35 -12.55 1.63
CA LEU A 357 16.39 -11.77 2.29
C LEU A 357 17.64 -11.74 1.42
N ARG A 358 18.11 -10.56 1.03
CA ARG A 358 19.29 -10.24 0.19
C ARG A 358 19.25 -10.73 -1.26
N ALA A 359 18.79 -11.96 -1.52
CA ALA A 359 18.67 -12.51 -2.86
C ALA A 359 17.54 -13.55 -2.98
N PRO A 360 16.97 -13.80 -4.17
CA PRO A 360 15.89 -14.78 -4.38
C PRO A 360 16.20 -16.21 -3.90
N SER A 361 17.49 -16.58 -3.81
CA SER A 361 17.92 -17.89 -3.30
C SER A 361 17.78 -18.05 -1.78
N GLU A 362 17.45 -16.98 -1.06
CA GLU A 362 17.29 -16.96 0.39
C GLU A 362 15.86 -16.53 0.75
N PRO A 363 14.86 -17.42 0.58
CA PRO A 363 13.46 -17.10 0.84
C PRO A 363 13.23 -16.78 2.32
N LEU A 364 12.31 -15.85 2.59
CA LEU A 364 11.84 -15.59 3.95
C LEU A 364 11.06 -16.80 4.49
N PRO A 365 11.17 -17.11 5.79
CA PRO A 365 10.31 -18.12 6.38
C PRO A 365 8.87 -17.62 6.46
N ALA A 366 7.94 -18.57 6.43
CA ALA A 366 6.52 -18.34 6.69
C ALA A 366 6.14 -19.06 7.98
N PHE A 367 5.90 -18.32 9.05
CA PHE A 367 5.43 -18.87 10.32
C PHE A 367 3.92 -19.08 10.23
N ALA A 368 3.52 -20.28 9.78
CA ALA A 368 2.13 -20.71 9.75
C ALA A 368 1.98 -22.06 10.46
N GLY A 369 1.05 -22.15 11.41
CA GLY A 369 0.72 -23.38 12.13
C GLY A 369 1.52 -23.59 13.42
N ARG A 370 1.22 -24.71 14.10
CA ARG A 370 1.88 -25.09 15.35
C ARG A 370 3.36 -25.49 15.11
N PRO A 371 4.29 -25.12 16.00
CA PRO A 371 5.68 -25.57 15.94
C PRO A 371 5.83 -27.10 15.97
#